data_AF-Q6W069-F1
#
_entry.id   AF-Q6W069-F1
#
_cell.length_a   1.000
_cell.length_b   1.000
_cell.length_c   1.000
_cell.angle_alpha   90.00
_cell.angle_beta   90.00
_cell.angle_gamma   90.00
#
_symmetry.space_group_name_H-M   'P 1'
#
loop_
_entity.id
_entity.type
_entity.pdbx_description
1 polymer ?
#
loop_
_entity_poly.entity_id
_entity_poly.type
_entity_poly.pdbx_seq_one_letter_code
_entity_poly.pdbx_strand_id
1 'polypeptide(L)'
;MPHLNSTIFRPSVLTLTGIPGLESVQFWIGIPFCIMYIIALLGNSLLLVVIKVERSLHEPMYLFLAMLGATDIAISTCILPKMLGIFWFHLPTIYFDVCLLQMWLIHTFQCIESGILFAMA
;
A
#
# COMPACT_ATOMS: atom_id res chain seq x y z
N MET A 1 32.46 24.64 25.79
CA MET A 1 31.40 24.38 24.78
C MET A 1 31.22 22.87 24.74
N PRO A 2 30.09 22.28 25.18
CA PRO A 2 29.94 20.84 25.15
C PRO A 2 29.73 20.38 23.70
N HIS A 3 30.48 19.37 23.29
CA HIS A 3 30.28 18.65 22.03
C HIS A 3 28.85 18.10 22.00
N LEU A 4 28.03 18.54 21.05
CA LEU A 4 26.77 17.85 20.72
C LEU A 4 27.16 16.46 20.18
N ASN A 5 27.07 15.45 21.04
CA ASN A 5 27.16 14.05 20.65
C ASN A 5 25.82 13.67 19.98
N SER A 6 25.63 14.13 18.74
CA SER A 6 24.47 13.77 17.93
C SER A 6 24.70 12.38 17.34
N THR A 7 24.47 11.34 18.14
CA THR A 7 24.21 10.01 17.58
C THR A 7 22.85 10.08 16.90
N ILE A 8 22.86 10.38 15.60
CA ILE A 8 21.66 10.26 14.75
C ILE A 8 21.29 8.78 14.77
N PHE A 9 20.30 8.43 15.60
CA PHE A 9 19.80 7.07 15.74
C PHE A 9 19.04 6.71 14.46
N ARG A 10 19.77 6.24 13.44
CA ARG A 10 19.18 5.61 12.25
C ARG A 10 19.20 4.10 12.45
N PRO A 11 18.14 3.49 12.98
CA PRO A 11 18.06 2.04 13.00
C PRO A 11 18.16 1.55 11.55
N SER A 12 19.20 0.77 11.21
CA SER A 12 19.42 0.27 9.85
C SER A 12 18.32 -0.70 9.42
N VAL A 13 17.66 -1.30 10.42
CA VAL A 13 16.61 -2.30 10.27
C VAL A 13 15.51 -1.95 11.28
N LEU A 14 14.29 -1.78 10.80
CA LEU A 14 13.09 -1.69 11.61
C LEU A 14 12.54 -3.10 11.77
N THR A 15 12.62 -3.64 12.98
CA THR A 15 11.94 -4.90 13.31
C THR A 15 10.48 -4.57 13.59
N LEU A 16 9.61 -4.86 12.63
CA LEU A 16 8.17 -4.85 12.85
C LEU A 16 7.82 -6.13 13.60
N THR A 17 8.05 -6.14 14.91
CA THR A 17 7.63 -7.23 15.78
C THR A 17 6.10 -7.32 15.65
N GLY A 18 5.62 -8.39 14.99
CA GLY A 18 4.20 -8.75 15.04
C GLY A 18 3.76 -9.01 16.48
N ILE A 19 2.51 -9.40 16.70
CA ILE A 19 2.02 -9.66 18.06
C ILE A 19 2.81 -10.85 18.66
N PRO A 20 3.67 -10.64 19.67
CA PRO A 20 4.49 -11.72 20.21
C PRO A 20 3.60 -12.78 20.86
N GLY A 21 3.82 -14.06 20.52
CA GLY A 21 3.02 -15.20 21.01
C GLY A 21 1.86 -15.62 20.10
N LEU A 22 1.68 -14.99 18.94
CA LEU A 22 0.58 -15.29 18.01
C LEU A 22 1.06 -15.79 16.63
N GLU A 23 2.25 -16.38 16.57
CA GLU A 23 2.93 -16.81 15.33
C GLU A 23 2.08 -17.81 14.51
N SER A 24 1.31 -18.68 15.17
CA SER A 24 0.41 -19.63 14.51
C SER A 24 -0.85 -18.97 13.93
N VAL A 25 -1.34 -17.88 14.52
CA VAL A 25 -2.52 -17.15 14.05
C VAL A 25 -2.14 -16.09 13.02
N GLN A 26 -0.91 -15.58 13.05
CA GLN A 26 -0.36 -14.66 12.05
C GLN A 26 -0.47 -15.21 10.62
N PHE A 27 -0.22 -16.51 10.44
CA PHE A 27 -0.45 -17.20 9.16
C PHE A 27 -1.94 -17.16 8.74
N TRP A 28 -2.84 -17.47 9.66
CA TRP A 28 -4.29 -17.41 9.43
C TRP A 28 -4.79 -15.99 9.14
N ILE A 29 -4.17 -14.97 9.72
CA ILE A 29 -4.45 -13.55 9.46
C ILE A 29 -3.94 -13.13 8.07
N GLY A 30 -2.86 -13.73 7.56
CA GLY A 30 -2.39 -13.48 6.19
C GLY A 30 -3.40 -13.85 5.10
N ILE A 31 -4.21 -14.88 5.33
CA ILE A 31 -5.23 -15.37 4.38
C ILE A 31 -6.28 -14.28 4.02
N PRO A 32 -6.98 -13.64 4.98
CA PRO A 32 -7.94 -12.59 4.66
C PRO A 32 -7.27 -11.37 4.00
N PHE A 33 -6.04 -11.00 4.38
CA PHE A 33 -5.29 -9.94 3.68
C PHE A 33 -5.00 -10.31 2.22
N CYS A 34 -4.63 -11.55 1.95
CA CYS A 34 -4.43 -12.06 0.58
C CYS A 34 -5.73 -12.01 -0.23
N ILE A 35 -6.86 -12.42 0.37
CA ILE A 35 -8.17 -12.37 -0.28
C ILE A 35 -8.55 -10.92 -0.61
N MET A 36 -8.40 -9.99 0.34
CA MET A 36 -8.67 -8.57 0.09
C MET A 36 -7.77 -8.01 -1.03
N TYR A 37 -6.50 -8.41 -1.09
CA TYR A 37 -5.60 -8.01 -2.17
C TYR A 37 -6.11 -8.45 -3.55
N ILE A 38 -6.50 -9.72 -3.66
CA ILE A 38 -7.02 -10.27 -4.92
C ILE A 38 -8.32 -9.56 -5.32
N ILE A 39 -9.22 -9.30 -4.36
CA ILE A 39 -10.47 -8.58 -4.61
C ILE A 39 -10.18 -7.15 -5.08
N ALA A 40 -9.28 -6.42 -4.41
CA ALA A 40 -8.90 -5.06 -4.78
C ALA A 40 -8.26 -5.00 -6.17
N LEU A 41 -7.37 -5.96 -6.49
CA LEU A 41 -6.78 -6.09 -7.81
C LEU A 41 -7.83 -6.36 -8.88
N LEU A 42 -8.69 -7.37 -8.67
CA LEU A 42 -9.71 -7.76 -9.63
C LEU A 42 -10.72 -6.63 -9.84
N GLY A 43 -11.22 -6.03 -8.76
CA GLY A 43 -12.21 -4.95 -8.82
C GLY A 43 -11.69 -3.74 -9.58
N ASN A 44 -10.51 -3.24 -9.23
CA ASN A 44 -9.92 -2.08 -9.90
C ASN A 44 -9.47 -2.38 -11.33
N SER A 45 -8.98 -3.59 -11.60
CA SER A 45 -8.62 -4.00 -12.98
C SER A 45 -9.85 -4.15 -13.86
N LEU A 46 -10.93 -4.73 -13.35
CA LEU A 46 -12.22 -4.82 -14.06
C LEU A 46 -12.76 -3.43 -14.37
N LEU A 47 -12.71 -2.51 -13.40
CA LEU A 47 -13.09 -1.11 -13.61
C LEU A 47 -12.30 -0.46 -14.74
N LEU A 48 -10.97 -0.64 -14.76
CA LEU A 48 -10.11 -0.16 -15.84
C LEU A 48 -10.46 -0.80 -17.20
N VAL A 49 -10.73 -2.10 -17.23
CA VAL A 49 -11.12 -2.82 -18.45
C VAL A 49 -12.45 -2.31 -18.99
N VAL A 50 -13.45 -2.12 -18.13
CA VAL A 50 -14.76 -1.57 -18.51
C VAL A 50 -14.60 -0.19 -19.12
N ILE A 51 -13.83 0.70 -18.48
CA ILE A 51 -13.53 2.05 -19.02
C ILE A 51 -12.80 1.98 -20.37
N LYS A 52 -11.92 0.99 -20.57
CA LYS A 52 -11.19 0.81 -21.83
C LYS A 52 -12.06 0.28 -22.96
N VAL A 53 -13.00 -0.62 -22.66
CA VAL A 53 -13.90 -1.24 -23.63
C VAL A 53 -14.99 -0.24 -24.04
N GLU A 54 -15.52 0.54 -23.11
CA GLU A 54 -16.48 1.60 -23.40
C GLU A 54 -15.80 2.85 -23.97
N ARG A 55 -15.60 2.86 -25.30
CA ARG A 55 -15.03 4.01 -26.03
C ARG A 55 -15.96 5.22 -26.09
N SER A 56 -17.25 5.10 -25.73
CA SER A 56 -18.23 6.18 -25.89
C SER A 56 -18.26 7.17 -24.71
N LEU A 57 -17.53 6.90 -23.63
CA LEU A 57 -17.61 7.60 -22.35
C LEU A 57 -16.38 8.51 -22.10
N HIS A 58 -16.08 9.41 -23.04
CA HIS A 58 -15.02 10.41 -22.91
C HIS A 58 -15.44 11.59 -22.00
N GLU A 59 -16.11 11.28 -20.88
CA GLU A 59 -16.47 12.27 -19.87
C GLU A 59 -15.36 12.35 -18.81
N PRO A 60 -15.07 13.55 -18.25
CA PRO A 60 -13.99 13.76 -17.28
C PRO A 60 -14.07 12.81 -16.07
N MET A 61 -15.28 12.37 -15.71
CA MET A 61 -15.54 11.42 -14.64
C MET A 61 -14.84 10.05 -14.85
N TYR A 62 -14.81 9.52 -16.09
CA TYR A 62 -14.20 8.22 -16.35
C TYR A 62 -12.67 8.27 -16.33
N LEU A 63 -12.08 9.41 -16.64
CA LEU A 63 -10.64 9.65 -16.44
C LEU A 63 -10.31 9.66 -14.95
N PHE A 64 -11.13 10.31 -14.12
CA PHE A 64 -10.96 10.28 -12.66
C PHE A 64 -11.12 8.87 -12.08
N LEU A 65 -12.12 8.10 -12.53
CA LEU A 65 -12.31 6.71 -12.12
C LEU A 65 -11.13 5.81 -12.52
N ALA A 66 -10.57 6.00 -13.72
CA ALA A 66 -9.38 5.26 -14.15
C ALA A 66 -8.14 5.61 -13.29
N MET A 67 -7.96 6.89 -12.98
CA MET A 67 -6.89 7.35 -12.08
C MET A 67 -7.08 6.80 -10.65
N LEU A 68 -8.32 6.75 -10.17
CA LEU A 68 -8.68 6.18 -8.86
C LEU A 68 -8.33 4.68 -8.82
N GLY A 69 -8.78 3.91 -9.80
CA GLY A 69 -8.51 2.48 -9.86
C GLY A 69 -7.03 2.14 -9.99
N ALA A 70 -6.26 2.94 -10.75
CA ALA A 70 -4.80 2.80 -10.82
C ALA A 70 -4.12 3.10 -9.47
N THR A 71 -4.62 4.11 -8.76
CA THR A 71 -4.09 4.53 -7.45
C THR A 71 -4.39 3.48 -6.39
N ASP A 72 -5.59 2.89 -6.38
CA ASP A 72 -5.97 1.80 -5.46
C ASP A 72 -5.12 0.54 -5.65
N ILE A 73 -4.83 0.16 -6.91
CA ILE A 73 -3.93 -0.96 -7.22
C ILE A 73 -2.52 -0.67 -6.69
N ALA A 74 -2.02 0.56 -6.89
CA ALA A 74 -0.69 0.96 -6.42
C ALA A 74 -0.59 0.93 -4.89
N ILE A 75 -1.56 1.52 -4.18
CA ILE A 75 -1.63 1.51 -2.71
C ILE A 75 -1.69 0.09 -2.17
N SER A 76 -2.60 -0.73 -2.72
CA SER A 76 -2.77 -2.13 -2.34
C SER A 76 -1.47 -2.92 -2.54
N THR A 77 -0.79 -2.71 -3.68
CA THR A 77 0.48 -3.37 -4.00
C THR A 77 1.65 -2.84 -3.17
N CYS A 78 1.62 -1.61 -2.67
CA CYS A 78 2.65 -1.13 -1.74
C CYS A 78 2.48 -1.70 -0.33
N ILE A 79 1.25 -1.89 0.15
CA ILE A 79 0.96 -2.28 1.54
C ILE A 79 0.93 -3.80 1.71
N LEU A 80 0.18 -4.51 0.86
CA LEU A 80 -0.18 -5.92 1.07
C LEU A 80 0.97 -6.91 0.89
N PRO A 81 1.84 -6.84 -0.13
CA PRO A 81 2.94 -7.81 -0.27
C PRO A 81 3.96 -7.68 0.84
N LYS A 82 4.12 -6.49 1.44
CA LYS A 82 4.99 -6.31 2.60
C LYS A 82 4.39 -6.92 3.86
N MET A 83 3.10 -6.71 4.09
CA MET A 83 2.36 -7.34 5.20
C MET A 83 2.34 -8.87 5.06
N LEU A 84 2.07 -9.39 3.86
CA LEU A 84 2.12 -10.81 3.54
C LEU A 84 3.53 -11.39 3.71
N GLY A 85 4.57 -10.64 3.32
CA GLY A 85 5.97 -11.01 3.53
C GLY A 85 6.30 -11.24 5.01
N ILE A 86 5.81 -10.35 5.88
CA ILE A 86 6.02 -10.43 7.33
C ILE A 86 5.25 -11.61 7.93
N PHE A 87 3.98 -11.82 7.52
CA PHE A 87 3.12 -12.86 8.07
C PHE A 87 3.45 -14.28 7.58
N TRP A 88 3.88 -14.46 6.33
CA TRP A 88 4.11 -15.79 5.74
C TRP A 88 5.58 -16.23 5.86
N PHE A 89 6.53 -15.32 5.62
CA PHE A 89 7.95 -15.69 5.62
C PHE A 89 8.63 -15.48 6.98
N HIS A 90 7.95 -14.89 7.96
CA HIS A 90 8.54 -14.59 9.27
C HIS A 90 9.78 -13.69 9.16
N LEU A 91 9.81 -12.80 8.16
CA LEU A 91 10.80 -11.72 8.04
C LEU A 91 10.21 -10.42 8.59
N PRO A 92 10.25 -10.17 9.92
CA PRO A 92 9.78 -8.91 10.52
C PRO A 92 10.73 -7.74 10.22
N THR A 93 11.90 -8.02 9.64
CA THR A 93 12.94 -7.03 9.42
C THR A 93 12.77 -6.32 8.09
N ILE A 94 12.51 -5.02 8.17
CA ILE A 94 12.44 -4.11 7.02
C ILE A 94 13.60 -3.12 7.13
N TYR A 95 14.31 -2.92 6.02
CA TYR A 95 15.29 -1.83 5.95
C TYR A 95 14.58 -0.47 6.09
N PHE A 96 15.16 0.42 6.90
CA PHE A 96 14.57 1.71 7.21
C PHE A 96 14.31 2.56 5.96
N ASP A 97 15.23 2.57 5.00
CA ASP A 97 15.07 3.28 3.73
C ASP A 97 13.88 2.74 2.91
N VAL A 98 13.66 1.42 2.92
CA VAL A 98 12.52 0.78 2.24
C VAL A 98 11.21 1.09 2.98
N CYS A 99 11.24 1.22 4.30
CA CYS A 99 10.09 1.67 5.08
C CYS A 99 9.70 3.12 4.74
N LEU A 100 10.68 4.02 4.72
CA LEU A 100 10.45 5.43 4.41
C LEU A 100 9.94 5.61 2.99
N LEU A 101 10.56 4.93 2.02
CA LEU A 101 10.11 4.96 0.63
C LEU A 101 8.66 4.48 0.50
N GLN A 102 8.32 3.37 1.15
CA GLN A 102 6.96 2.83 1.13
C GLN A 102 5.95 3.80 1.78
N MET A 103 6.25 4.36 2.94
CA MET A 103 5.39 5.35 3.60
C MET A 103 5.19 6.58 2.72
N TRP A 104 6.25 7.08 2.10
CA TRP A 104 6.19 8.23 1.21
C TRP A 104 5.33 7.96 -0.03
N LEU A 105 5.48 6.77 -0.64
CA LEU A 105 4.64 6.35 -1.76
C LEU A 105 3.18 6.26 -1.34
N ILE A 106 2.88 5.58 -0.23
CA ILE A 106 1.50 5.43 0.28
C ILE A 106 0.88 6.80 0.50
N HIS A 107 1.56 7.70 1.21
CA HIS A 107 1.04 9.03 1.50
C HIS A 107 0.80 9.84 0.22
N THR A 108 1.71 9.74 -0.75
CA THR A 108 1.57 10.43 -2.05
C THR A 108 0.36 9.90 -2.81
N PHE A 109 0.19 8.58 -2.89
CA PHE A 109 -0.95 7.97 -3.56
C PHE A 109 -2.27 8.28 -2.86
N GLN A 110 -2.32 8.27 -1.52
CA GLN A 110 -3.49 8.67 -0.73
C GLN A 110 -3.89 10.13 -0.97
N CYS A 111 -2.90 11.04 -1.10
CA CYS A 111 -3.17 12.43 -1.48
C CYS A 111 -3.76 12.53 -2.89
N ILE A 112 -3.25 11.73 -3.84
CA ILE A 112 -3.78 11.66 -5.21
C ILE A 112 -5.22 11.14 -5.18
N GLU A 113 -5.48 10.02 -4.50
CA GLU A 113 -6.82 9.44 -4.32
C GLU A 113 -7.81 10.48 -3.78
N SER A 114 -7.43 11.16 -2.69
CA SER A 114 -8.24 12.22 -2.07
C SER A 114 -8.49 13.39 -3.03
N GLY A 115 -7.48 13.81 -3.80
CA GLY A 115 -7.61 14.87 -4.80
C GLY A 115 -8.53 14.49 -5.95
N ILE A 116 -8.49 13.24 -6.39
CA ILE A 116 -9.40 12.69 -7.41
C ILE A 116 -10.83 12.68 -6.87
N LEU A 117 -11.06 12.17 -5.65
CA LEU A 117 -12.37 12.16 -5.01
C LEU A 117 -12.93 13.58 -4.86
N PHE A 118 -12.09 14.54 -4.48
CA PHE A 118 -12.48 15.94 -4.41
C PHE A 118 -12.83 16.53 -5.78
N ALA A 119 -12.13 16.15 -6.84
CA ALA A 119 -12.44 16.60 -8.20
C ALA A 119 -13.72 15.96 -8.78
N MET A 120 -14.17 14.83 -8.21
CA MET A 120 -15.41 14.15 -8.59
C MET A 120 -16.65 14.68 -7.84
N ALA A 121 -16.45 15.36 -6.71
CA ALA A 121 -17.52 15.93 -5.87
C ALA A 121 -18.00 17.30 -6.38
#